data_AF-A0A522BNX6-F1
#
_entry.id   AF-A0A522BNX6-F1
#
_cell.length_a   1.000
_cell.length_b   1.000
_cell.length_c   1.000
_cell.angle_alpha   90.00
_cell.angle_beta   90.00
_cell.angle_gamma   90.00
#
_symmetry.space_group_name_H-M   'P 1'
#
loop_
_entity.id
_entity.type
_entity.pdbx_description
1 polymer ?
#
loop_
_entity_poly.entity_id
_entity_poly.type
_entity_poly.pdbx_seq_one_letter_code
_entity_poly.pdbx_strand_id
1 'polypeptide(L)' 'MAFGQDRGFAPRPMVDVSSMNLSCATCGVAITELPFQPSADRPVYCRDCNRKRKANFGPSRF' A
#
# COMPACT_ATOMS: atom_id res chain seq x y z
N MET A 1 -12.24 -22.11 35.11
CA MET A 1 -12.59 -21.65 33.76
C MET A 1 -11.68 -20.47 33.39
N ALA A 2 -10.93 -20.51 32.28
CA ALA A 2 -10.16 -19.37 31.76
C ALA A 2 -10.55 -19.14 30.30
N PHE A 3 -11.45 -18.19 30.07
CA PHE A 3 -12.05 -17.94 28.76
C PHE A 3 -11.18 -16.97 27.95
N GLY A 4 -10.65 -17.47 26.82
CA GLY A 4 -10.60 -16.79 25.52
C GLY A 4 -9.93 -15.42 25.41
N GLN A 5 -8.72 -15.38 24.85
CA GLN A 5 -8.27 -14.20 24.11
C GLN A 5 -7.35 -14.56 22.93
N ASP A 6 -7.76 -15.55 22.15
CA ASP A 6 -7.34 -15.67 20.75
C ASP A 6 -8.00 -14.53 19.96
N ARG A 7 -7.35 -13.36 19.92
CA ARG A 7 -7.75 -12.28 19.02
C ARG A 7 -6.85 -12.37 17.80
N GLY A 8 -7.22 -13.30 16.91
CA GLY A 8 -6.64 -13.53 15.60
C GLY A 8 -6.37 -12.24 14.83
N PHE A 9 -5.16 -11.70 15.01
CA PHE A 9 -4.59 -10.66 14.19
C PHE A 9 -4.11 -11.33 12.90
N ALA A 10 -5.04 -11.65 12.01
CA ALA A 10 -4.67 -12.11 10.68
C ALA A 10 -3.74 -11.05 10.07
N PRO A 11 -2.48 -11.39 9.71
CA PRO A 11 -1.56 -10.41 9.14
C PRO A 11 -2.21 -9.86 7.88
N ARG A 12 -2.26 -8.53 7.77
CA ARG A 12 -2.79 -7.84 6.59
C ARG A 12 -2.05 -8.42 5.39
N PRO A 13 -2.72 -9.07 4.42
CA PRO A 13 -2.03 -9.68 3.29
C PRO A 13 -1.30 -8.56 2.53
N MET A 14 0.03 -8.58 2.58
CA MET A 14 0.85 -7.79 1.67
C MET A 14 0.77 -8.51 0.33
N VAL A 15 0.24 -7.83 -0.68
CA VAL A 15 0.14 -8.38 -2.02
C VAL A 15 1.49 -8.13 -2.68
N ASP A 16 2.21 -9.21 -2.98
CA ASP A 16 3.32 -9.14 -3.92
C ASP A 16 2.74 -8.91 -5.33
N VAL A 17 3.04 -7.74 -5.87
CA VAL A 17 2.65 -7.30 -7.21
C VAL A 17 3.85 -7.33 -8.16
N SER A 18 4.99 -7.88 -7.74
CA SER A 18 6.18 -8.08 -8.56
C SER A 18 5.86 -8.83 -9.84
N SER A 19 4.95 -9.82 -9.74
CA SER A 19 4.51 -10.63 -10.88
C SER A 19 3.55 -9.90 -11.85
N MET A 20 3.04 -8.71 -11.48
CA MET A 20 2.11 -7.92 -12.31
C MET A 20 2.81 -6.81 -13.10
N ASN A 21 4.14 -6.68 -13.00
CA ASN A 21 4.99 -5.72 -13.70
C ASN A 21 4.40 -4.28 -13.73
N LEU A 22 3.84 -3.85 -12.60
CA LEU A 22 3.17 -2.57 -12.51
C LEU A 22 4.18 -1.44 -12.45
N SER A 23 3.98 -0.45 -13.33
CA SER A 23 4.84 0.71 -13.46
C SER A 23 4.21 1.92 -12.76
N CYS A 24 5.01 2.65 -11.98
CA CYS A 24 4.62 3.92 -11.39
C CYS A 24 4.20 4.93 -12.47
N ALA A 25 2.96 5.44 -12.43
CA ALA A 25 2.46 6.40 -13.41
C ALA A 25 3.20 7.75 -13.40
N THR A 26 3.96 8.06 -12.34
CA THR A 26 4.74 9.30 -12.22
C THR A 26 6.20 9.13 -12.61
N CYS A 27 6.75 7.94 -12.39
CA CYS A 27 8.20 7.74 -12.34
C CYS A 27 8.69 6.51 -13.11
N GLY A 28 7.78 5.67 -13.61
CA GLY A 28 8.10 4.47 -14.39
C GLY A 28 8.71 3.32 -13.59
N VAL A 29 8.99 3.47 -12.29
CA VAL A 29 9.59 2.40 -11.47
C VAL A 29 8.64 1.21 -11.31
N ALA A 30 9.20 0.00 -11.35
CA ALA A 30 8.48 -1.23 -11.06
C ALA A 30 8.11 -1.31 -9.56
N ILE A 31 6.88 -1.73 -9.27
CA ILE A 31 6.39 -1.91 -7.91
C ILE A 31 6.29 -3.40 -7.61
N THR A 32 6.88 -3.81 -6.49
CA THR A 32 6.95 -5.20 -6.04
C THR A 32 5.94 -5.54 -4.96
N GLU A 33 5.62 -4.59 -4.07
CA GLU A 33 4.81 -4.87 -2.88
C GLU A 33 3.80 -3.75 -2.63
N LEU A 34 2.51 -4.09 -2.52
CA LEU A 34 1.45 -3.16 -2.16
C LEU A 34 0.48 -3.77 -1.13
N PRO A 35 0.00 -2.97 -0.15
CA PRO A 35 -0.99 -3.42 0.83
C PRO A 35 -2.44 -3.38 0.29
N PHE A 36 -2.62 -3.05 -0.99
CA PHE A 36 -3.92 -2.99 -1.66
C PHE A 36 -3.80 -3.61 -3.05
N GLN A 37 -4.90 -4.21 -3.54
CA GLN A 37 -4.96 -4.74 -4.88
C GLN A 37 -4.88 -3.58 -5.89
N PRO A 38 -3.90 -3.56 -6.80
CA PRO A 38 -3.81 -2.55 -7.84
C PRO A 38 -4.99 -2.72 -8.81
N SER A 39 -5.81 -1.68 -8.97
CA SER A 39 -6.93 -1.67 -9.93
C SER A 39 -6.51 -1.01 -11.23
N ALA A 40 -6.89 -1.59 -12.38
CA ALA A 40 -6.59 -1.04 -13.70
C ALA A 40 -7.27 0.32 -13.98
N ASP A 41 -8.28 0.68 -13.20
CA ASP A 41 -9.00 1.96 -13.26
C ASP A 41 -8.20 3.14 -12.69
N ARG A 42 -7.24 2.90 -11.79
CA ARG A 42 -6.52 3.97 -11.08
C ARG A 42 -5.00 3.89 -11.26
N PRO A 43 -4.32 5.03 -11.53
CA PRO A 43 -2.88 5.06 -11.68
C PRO A 43 -2.20 4.64 -10.38
N VAL A 44 -1.34 3.63 -10.47
CA VAL A 44 -0.57 3.14 -9.33
C VAL A 44 0.67 4.02 -9.11
N TYR A 45 1.01 4.27 -7.85
CA TYR A 45 2.17 5.06 -7.47
C TYR A 45 3.10 4.25 -6.58
N CYS A 46 4.41 4.39 -6.80
CA CYS A 46 5.39 3.78 -5.91
C CYS A 46 5.32 4.39 -4.51
N ARG A 47 5.92 3.70 -3.54
CA ARG A 47 5.96 4.14 -2.13
C ARG A 47 6.50 5.57 -1.99
N ASP A 48 7.48 5.95 -2.79
CA ASP A 48 8.06 7.30 -2.75
C ASP A 48 7.12 8.38 -3.31
N CYS A 49 6.56 8.19 -4.50
CA CYS A 49 5.61 9.13 -5.09
C CYS A 49 4.34 9.28 -4.26
N ASN A 50 3.82 8.18 -3.71
CA ASN A 50 2.68 8.20 -2.80
C ASN A 50 3.01 8.93 -1.49
N ARG A 51 4.21 8.72 -0.93
CA ARG A 51 4.69 9.43 0.26
C ARG A 51 4.86 10.92 0.01
N LYS A 52 5.43 11.32 -1.14
CA LYS A 52 5.57 12.74 -1.54
C LYS A 52 4.22 13.42 -1.72
N ARG A 53 3.25 12.76 -2.36
CA ARG A 53 1.87 13.28 -2.43
C ARG A 53 1.26 13.42 -1.04
N LYS A 54 1.29 12.37 -0.21
CA LYS A 54 0.76 12.40 1.15
C LYS A 54 1.43 13.43 2.06
N ALA A 55 2.72 13.70 1.87
CA ALA A 55 3.44 14.73 2.62
C ALA A 55 2.92 16.15 2.32
N ASN A 56 2.37 16.39 1.12
CA ASN A 56 1.67 17.63 0.81
C ASN A 56 0.27 17.66 1.44
N PHE A 57 -0.31 16.50 1.73
CA PHE A 57 -1.65 16.31 2.30
C PHE A 57 -1.68 15.97 3.80
N GLY A 58 -0.66 16.30 4.59
CA GLY A 58 -0.75 15.98 6.03
C GLY A 58 0.20 16.71 6.97
N PRO A 59 -0.22 16.83 8.24
CA PRO A 59 -1.47 17.42 8.70
C PRO A 59 -1.31 18.95 8.76
N SER A 60 -2.39 19.70 8.62
CA SER A 60 -2.46 21.05 9.20
C SER A 60 -2.39 20.90 10.73
N ARG A 61 -1.19 20.63 11.25
CA ARG A 61 -0.85 20.74 12.66
C ARG A 61 -0.70 22.23 12.94
N PHE A 62 -1.87 22.89 13.01
CA PHE A 62 -2.06 24.02 13.91
C PHE A 62 -1.97 23.52 15.35
#